data_AF-A0A2V6NU27-F1
#
_entry.id   AF-A0A2V6NU27-F1
#
_cell.length_a   1.000
_cell.length_b   1.000
_cell.length_c   1.000
_cell.angle_alpha   90.00
_cell.angle_beta   90.00
_cell.angle_gamma   90.00
#
_symmetry.space_group_name_H-M   'P 1'
#
loop_
_entity.id
_entity.type
_entity.pdbx_description
1 polymer ?
#
loop_
_entity_poly.entity_id
_entity_poly.type
_entity_poly.pdbx_seq_one_letter_code
_entity_poly.pdbx_strand_id
1 'polypeptide(L)'
;MEDRREAGFSLAELVVVVAILGFVMAAIVGIYLVTQRSTLVAGAAEDAQVLARAVLDQVASDLRLINSSRSTATGAITAATATSITFLGDIDSSTIIGGNEATLAATAGQGDTSVGVTSSAGFSVGDQLFVEDGPVYENQPIIGIAGNTLTLGGGLNTWYARGSIV
;
A
#
# COMPACT_ATOMS: atom_id res chain seq x y z
N MET A 1 -32.20 -65.17 33.68
CA MET A 1 -32.60 -65.29 32.26
C MET A 1 -33.08 -63.91 31.88
N GLU A 2 -32.32 -63.23 31.05
CA GLU A 2 -32.48 -61.80 30.74
C GLU A 2 -33.62 -61.61 29.73
N ASP A 3 -34.78 -61.14 30.17
CA ASP A 3 -35.89 -60.78 29.28
C ASP A 3 -35.56 -59.47 28.56
N ARG A 4 -34.87 -59.60 27.43
CA ARG A 4 -34.75 -58.53 26.44
C ARG A 4 -36.12 -58.28 25.83
N ARG A 5 -36.78 -57.21 26.27
CA ARG A 5 -37.98 -56.68 25.61
C ARG A 5 -37.58 -56.12 24.24
N GLU A 6 -37.80 -56.91 23.20
CA GLU A 6 -37.82 -56.42 21.82
C GLU A 6 -39.12 -55.63 21.61
N ALA A 7 -39.09 -54.34 21.97
CA ALA A 7 -40.20 -53.44 21.68
C ALA A 7 -40.15 -53.07 20.18
N GLY A 8 -41.14 -53.54 19.41
CA GLY A 8 -41.34 -53.14 18.02
C GLY A 8 -41.70 -51.66 17.88
N PHE A 9 -41.28 -51.04 16.78
CA PHE A 9 -41.46 -49.62 16.49
C PHE A 9 -42.96 -49.25 16.39
N SER A 10 -43.40 -48.20 17.09
CA SER A 10 -44.80 -47.74 16.99
C SER A 10 -44.99 -46.73 15.85
N LEU A 11 -46.18 -46.70 15.25
CA LEU A 11 -46.55 -45.72 14.23
C LEU A 11 -46.44 -44.27 14.73
N ALA A 12 -46.77 -44.02 16.00
CA ALA A 12 -46.65 -42.68 16.60
C ALA A 12 -45.19 -42.21 16.66
N GLU A 13 -44.28 -43.13 16.98
CA GLU A 13 -42.84 -42.85 17.07
C GLU A 13 -42.25 -42.53 15.67
N LEU A 14 -42.68 -43.25 14.64
CA LEU A 14 -42.31 -42.97 13.25
C LEU A 14 -42.75 -41.55 12.82
N VAL A 15 -43.99 -41.16 13.14
CA VAL A 15 -44.52 -39.84 12.77
C VAL A 15 -43.76 -38.71 13.47
N VAL A 16 -43.42 -38.88 14.74
CA VAL A 16 -42.62 -37.89 15.50
C VAL A 16 -41.21 -37.77 14.90
N VAL A 17 -40.56 -38.89 14.58
CA VAL A 17 -39.23 -38.87 13.95
C VAL A 17 -39.27 -38.15 12.61
N VAL A 18 -40.24 -38.46 11.74
CA VAL A 18 -40.38 -37.80 10.43
C VAL A 18 -40.67 -36.30 10.58
N ALA A 19 -41.48 -35.90 11.57
CA ALA A 19 -41.76 -34.49 11.84
C ALA A 19 -40.51 -33.72 12.27
N ILE A 20 -39.70 -34.28 13.17
CA ILE A 20 -38.43 -33.69 13.60
C ILE A 20 -37.45 -33.61 12.41
N LEU A 21 -37.36 -34.66 11.61
CA LEU A 21 -36.47 -34.71 10.44
C LEU A 21 -36.85 -33.65 9.40
N GLY A 22 -38.15 -33.44 9.16
CA GLY A 22 -38.65 -32.37 8.30
C GLY A 22 -38.28 -30.97 8.82
N PHE A 23 -38.39 -30.75 10.14
CA PHE A 23 -38.03 -29.48 10.75
C PHE A 23 -36.51 -29.21 10.68
N VAL A 24 -35.69 -30.23 10.93
CA VAL A 24 -34.23 -30.15 10.81
C VAL A 24 -33.81 -29.86 9.37
N MET A 25 -34.40 -30.55 8.39
CA MET A 25 -34.12 -30.30 6.98
C MET A 25 -34.53 -28.88 6.56
N ALA A 26 -35.67 -28.38 7.02
CA ALA A 26 -36.09 -27.00 6.77
C ALA A 26 -35.11 -25.98 7.35
N ALA A 27 -34.59 -26.22 8.56
CA ALA A 27 -33.57 -25.38 9.17
C ALA A 27 -32.24 -25.39 8.40
N ILE A 28 -31.79 -26.57 7.95
CA ILE A 28 -30.56 -26.72 7.15
C ILE A 28 -30.69 -25.98 5.81
N VAL A 29 -31.83 -26.14 5.11
CA VAL A 29 -32.09 -25.42 3.86
C VAL A 29 -32.14 -23.92 4.09
N GLY A 30 -32.75 -23.46 5.18
CA GLY A 30 -32.77 -22.05 5.55
C GLY A 30 -31.37 -21.47 5.71
N ILE A 31 -30.49 -22.15 6.44
CA ILE A 31 -29.09 -21.74 6.61
C ILE A 31 -28.36 -21.73 5.26
N TYR A 32 -28.50 -22.79 4.46
CA TYR A 32 -27.86 -22.90 3.14
C TYR A 32 -28.25 -21.74 2.20
N LEU A 33 -29.52 -21.34 2.20
CA LEU A 33 -30.00 -20.22 1.39
C LEU A 33 -29.45 -18.87 1.88
N VAL A 34 -29.35 -18.67 3.19
CA VAL A 34 -28.76 -17.46 3.77
C VAL A 34 -27.27 -17.38 3.46
N THR A 35 -26.52 -18.47 3.63
CA THR A 35 -25.08 -18.54 3.34
C THR A 35 -24.79 -18.29 1.86
N GLN A 36 -25.56 -18.88 0.95
CA GLN A 36 -25.40 -18.62 -0.49
C GLN A 36 -25.64 -17.15 -0.83
N ARG A 37 -26.73 -16.56 -0.34
CA ARG A 37 -27.02 -15.14 -0.57
C ARG A 37 -25.90 -14.25 -0.04
N SER A 38 -25.39 -14.54 1.16
CA SER A 38 -24.28 -13.80 1.76
C SER A 38 -23.01 -13.89 0.91
N THR A 39 -22.69 -15.07 0.39
CA THR A 39 -21.48 -15.30 -0.42
C THR A 39 -21.56 -14.58 -1.76
N LEU A 40 -22.73 -14.61 -2.41
CA LEU A 40 -22.94 -13.89 -3.67
C LEU A 40 -22.83 -12.37 -3.52
N VAL A 41 -23.42 -11.82 -2.46
CA VAL A 41 -23.34 -10.38 -2.19
C VAL A 41 -21.91 -9.97 -1.81
N ALA A 42 -21.23 -10.78 -0.99
CA ALA A 42 -19.84 -10.52 -0.61
C ALA A 42 -18.90 -10.54 -1.83
N GLY A 43 -19.01 -11.55 -2.70
CA GLY A 43 -18.20 -11.64 -3.92
C GLY A 43 -18.46 -10.49 -4.89
N ALA A 44 -19.73 -10.11 -5.09
CA ALA A 44 -20.06 -8.97 -5.95
C ALA A 44 -19.50 -7.63 -5.41
N ALA A 45 -19.46 -7.46 -4.08
CA ALA A 45 -18.87 -6.29 -3.46
C ALA A 45 -17.34 -6.27 -3.59
N GLU A 46 -16.68 -7.41 -3.45
CA GLU A 46 -15.23 -7.57 -3.66
C GLU A 46 -14.85 -7.24 -5.12
N ASP A 47 -15.53 -7.84 -6.09
CA ASP A 47 -15.29 -7.61 -7.52
C ASP A 47 -15.46 -6.13 -7.87
N ALA A 48 -16.50 -5.49 -7.34
CA ALA A 48 -16.74 -4.06 -7.54
C ALA A 48 -15.62 -3.20 -6.94
N GLN A 49 -15.10 -3.55 -5.77
CA GLN A 49 -14.00 -2.82 -5.13
C GLN A 49 -12.68 -2.98 -5.89
N VAL A 50 -12.35 -4.20 -6.32
CA VAL A 50 -11.15 -4.47 -7.12
C VAL A 50 -11.20 -3.72 -8.44
N LEU A 51 -12.34 -3.79 -9.14
CA LEU A 51 -12.55 -3.04 -10.38
C LEU A 51 -12.45 -1.53 -10.16
N ALA A 52 -13.11 -1.00 -9.12
CA ALA A 52 -13.08 0.41 -8.81
C ALA A 52 -11.65 0.90 -8.56
N ARG A 53 -10.84 0.12 -7.81
CA ARG A 53 -9.44 0.45 -7.56
C ARG A 53 -8.63 0.50 -8.84
N ALA A 54 -8.73 -0.52 -9.69
CA ALA A 54 -8.02 -0.56 -10.97
C ALA A 54 -8.41 0.62 -11.89
N VAL A 55 -9.69 0.98 -11.93
CA VAL A 55 -10.17 2.13 -12.72
C VAL A 55 -9.65 3.46 -12.13
N LEU A 56 -9.66 3.62 -10.80
CA LEU A 56 -9.15 4.82 -10.15
C LEU A 56 -7.64 4.99 -10.38
N ASP A 57 -6.88 3.90 -10.34
CA ASP A 57 -5.44 3.91 -10.64
C ASP A 57 -5.19 4.34 -12.09
N GLN A 58 -5.98 3.83 -13.04
CA GLN A 58 -5.91 4.24 -14.44
C GLN A 58 -6.25 5.72 -14.61
N VAL A 59 -7.34 6.21 -14.00
CA VAL A 59 -7.74 7.61 -14.07
C VAL A 59 -6.68 8.51 -13.45
N ALA A 60 -6.09 8.13 -12.31
CA ALA A 60 -5.01 8.88 -11.69
C ALA A 60 -3.77 8.97 -12.60
N SER A 61 -3.42 7.86 -13.26
CA SER A 61 -2.36 7.83 -14.27
C SER A 61 -2.67 8.76 -15.45
N ASP A 62 -3.88 8.67 -16.00
CA ASP A 62 -4.32 9.50 -17.12
C ASP A 62 -4.29 10.99 -16.76
N LEU A 63 -4.83 11.38 -15.59
CA LEU A 63 -4.82 12.76 -15.10
C LEU A 63 -3.40 13.32 -14.99
N ARG A 64 -2.45 12.49 -14.58
CA ARG A 64 -1.04 12.87 -14.49
C ARG A 64 -0.37 12.99 -15.86
N LEU A 65 -0.85 12.23 -16.84
CA LEU A 65 -0.41 12.29 -18.24
C LEU A 65 -1.15 13.34 -19.08
N ILE A 66 -2.22 13.99 -18.58
CA ILE A 66 -2.97 15.02 -19.32
C ILE A 66 -2.07 16.12 -19.86
N ASN A 67 -1.00 16.48 -19.14
CA ASN A 67 -0.02 17.48 -19.59
C ASN A 67 1.27 16.86 -20.16
N SER A 68 1.45 15.53 -20.11
CA SER A 68 2.65 14.87 -20.66
C SER A 68 2.61 14.78 -22.19
N SER A 69 1.42 14.82 -22.81
CA SER A 69 1.24 14.82 -24.27
C SER A 69 1.21 16.21 -24.91
N ARG A 70 1.40 17.30 -24.13
CA ARG A 70 1.63 18.63 -24.70
C ARG A 70 2.96 18.59 -25.43
N SER A 71 2.93 18.17 -26.69
CA SER A 71 4.05 18.17 -27.61
C SER A 71 4.54 19.60 -27.75
N THR A 72 5.51 19.97 -26.92
CA THR A 72 6.41 21.07 -27.24
C THR A 72 7.42 20.51 -28.23
N ALA A 73 6.97 20.36 -29.48
CA ALA A 73 7.71 19.85 -30.62
C ALA A 73 8.26 18.41 -30.46
N THR A 74 7.81 17.55 -31.37
CA THR A 74 8.43 16.28 -31.74
C THR A 74 9.91 16.52 -32.05
N GLY A 75 10.79 16.32 -31.07
CA GLY A 75 12.23 16.46 -31.24
C GLY A 75 12.92 15.41 -30.39
N ALA A 76 13.73 14.56 -31.04
CA ALA A 76 14.70 13.77 -30.32
C ALA A 76 15.57 14.71 -29.47
N ILE A 77 16.09 14.22 -28.35
CA ILE A 77 17.17 14.92 -27.65
C ILE A 77 18.37 14.95 -28.60
N THR A 78 18.55 16.05 -29.32
CA THR A 78 19.64 16.24 -30.30
C THR A 78 20.90 16.77 -29.64
N ALA A 79 20.77 17.45 -28.50
CA ALA A 79 21.85 17.83 -27.62
C ALA A 79 21.32 17.95 -26.18
N ALA A 80 22.01 17.32 -25.23
CA ALA A 80 21.82 17.51 -23.80
C ALA A 80 23.21 17.55 -23.15
N THR A 81 23.39 18.41 -22.15
CA THR A 81 24.56 18.35 -21.28
C THR A 81 24.35 17.26 -20.24
N ALA A 82 25.40 16.90 -19.48
CA ALA A 82 25.29 15.89 -18.42
C ALA A 82 24.20 16.18 -17.36
N THR A 83 23.68 17.42 -17.31
CA THR A 83 22.71 17.88 -16.30
C THR A 83 21.48 18.57 -16.88
N SER A 84 21.30 18.62 -18.21
CA SER A 84 20.21 19.41 -18.81
C SER A 84 18.86 18.71 -18.86
N ILE A 85 18.76 17.45 -18.42
CA ILE A 85 17.51 16.69 -18.33
C ILE A 85 17.14 16.57 -16.85
N THR A 86 16.00 17.12 -16.47
CA THR A 86 15.47 17.03 -15.11
C THR A 86 14.12 16.32 -15.16
N PHE A 87 13.99 15.23 -14.41
CA PHE A 87 12.71 14.56 -14.20
C PHE A 87 11.98 15.26 -13.05
N LEU A 88 10.69 15.57 -13.24
CA LEU A 88 9.90 16.31 -12.25
C LEU A 88 9.24 15.39 -11.20
N GLY A 89 9.44 14.08 -11.30
CA GLY A 89 8.97 13.09 -10.34
C GLY A 89 9.12 11.66 -10.85
N ASP A 90 9.16 10.72 -9.92
CA ASP A 90 8.90 9.30 -10.17
C ASP A 90 7.38 9.10 -10.21
N ILE A 91 6.94 8.37 -11.22
CA ILE A 91 5.57 8.34 -11.70
C ILE A 91 5.03 6.91 -11.61
N ASP A 92 5.81 5.89 -11.90
CA ASP A 92 5.33 4.51 -11.75
C ASP A 92 5.62 3.93 -10.36
N SER A 93 6.24 4.71 -9.45
CA SER A 93 6.69 4.21 -8.14
C SER A 93 7.52 2.94 -8.27
N SER A 94 8.11 2.73 -9.46
CA SER A 94 9.03 1.64 -9.70
C SER A 94 10.40 2.21 -9.37
N THR A 95 11.01 1.67 -8.32
CA THR A 95 12.35 2.07 -7.88
C THR A 95 13.33 1.88 -9.03
N ILE A 96 13.59 2.90 -9.84
CA ILE A 96 14.78 3.01 -10.69
C ILE A 96 15.10 4.49 -10.96
N ILE A 97 15.97 5.08 -10.12
CA ILE A 97 17.11 5.85 -10.64
C ILE A 97 18.38 5.32 -9.95
N GLY A 98 18.93 4.22 -10.49
CA GLY A 98 20.33 3.84 -10.28
C GLY A 98 20.77 3.46 -8.85
N GLY A 99 19.85 3.23 -7.90
CA GLY A 99 20.21 2.89 -6.52
C GLY A 99 20.89 4.06 -5.78
N ASN A 100 20.58 5.29 -6.18
CA ASN A 100 21.16 6.51 -5.62
C ASN A 100 20.23 7.17 -4.59
N GLU A 101 19.16 6.48 -4.16
CA GLU A 101 18.35 6.88 -3.01
C GLU A 101 19.26 6.90 -1.79
N ALA A 102 19.67 8.10 -1.41
CA ALA A 102 20.34 8.32 -0.17
C ALA A 102 19.34 7.99 0.94
N THR A 103 19.78 7.22 1.91
CA THR A 103 19.04 7.00 3.15
C THR A 103 19.87 7.50 4.30
N LEU A 104 19.25 7.74 5.43
CA LEU A 104 19.98 8.03 6.65
C LEU A 104 20.93 6.86 6.99
N ALA A 105 22.24 7.14 7.01
CA ALA A 105 23.29 6.19 7.34
C ALA A 105 23.32 5.85 8.85
N ALA A 106 22.71 6.71 9.67
CA ALA A 106 22.49 6.51 11.09
C ALA A 106 21.17 7.17 11.51
N THR A 107 20.62 6.78 12.65
CA THR A 107 19.46 7.46 13.25
C THR A 107 19.76 8.94 13.43
N ALA A 108 18.83 9.80 13.01
CA ALA A 108 18.88 11.24 13.25
C ALA A 108 17.84 11.61 14.32
N GLY A 109 18.26 12.37 15.32
CA GLY A 109 17.43 12.80 16.43
C GLY A 109 16.78 14.15 16.20
N GLN A 110 15.76 14.44 17.01
CA GLN A 110 15.17 15.77 17.10
C GLN A 110 16.25 16.80 17.49
N GLY A 111 16.31 17.90 16.75
CA GLY A 111 17.26 18.98 16.93
C GLY A 111 18.58 18.79 16.18
N ASP A 112 18.82 17.63 15.58
CA ASP A 112 20.05 17.39 14.82
C ASP A 112 20.10 18.32 13.60
N THR A 113 21.21 19.04 13.45
CA THR A 113 21.51 19.90 12.31
C THR A 113 22.53 19.27 11.36
N SER A 114 22.91 18.01 11.62
CA SER A 114 23.86 17.27 10.82
C SER A 114 23.39 15.83 10.71
N VAL A 115 23.17 15.38 9.47
CA VAL A 115 22.66 14.04 9.18
C VAL A 115 23.62 13.30 8.27
N GLY A 116 23.91 12.05 8.61
CA GLY A 116 24.71 11.15 7.79
C GLY A 116 23.82 10.45 6.77
N VAL A 117 24.25 10.44 5.51
CA VAL A 117 23.54 9.82 4.39
C VAL A 117 24.37 8.73 3.73
N THR A 118 23.75 7.71 3.16
CA THR A 118 24.47 6.60 2.49
C THR A 118 25.21 7.05 1.24
N SER A 119 24.79 8.15 0.61
CA SER A 119 25.48 8.85 -0.48
C SER A 119 25.11 10.34 -0.45
N SER A 120 26.08 11.22 -0.67
CA SER A 120 25.81 12.66 -0.89
C SER A 120 25.73 13.03 -2.38
N ALA A 121 25.88 12.06 -3.27
CA ALA A 121 25.82 12.30 -4.71
C ALA A 121 24.40 12.75 -5.11
N GLY A 122 24.30 13.92 -5.72
CA GLY A 122 23.04 14.51 -6.17
C GLY A 122 22.52 15.65 -5.28
N PHE A 123 23.06 15.84 -4.08
CA PHE A 123 22.74 16.99 -3.22
C PHE A 123 23.65 18.18 -3.51
N SER A 124 23.08 19.38 -3.43
CA SER A 124 23.79 20.66 -3.49
C SER A 124 23.46 21.53 -2.28
N VAL A 125 24.39 22.40 -1.89
CA VAL A 125 24.12 23.44 -0.90
C VAL A 125 23.05 24.39 -1.46
N GLY A 126 22.01 24.63 -0.69
CA GLY A 126 20.81 25.40 -1.07
C GLY A 126 19.59 24.51 -1.36
N ASP A 127 19.78 23.21 -1.58
CA ASP A 127 18.67 22.28 -1.79
C ASP A 127 17.85 22.09 -0.50
N GLN A 128 16.58 21.71 -0.65
CA GLN A 128 15.78 21.23 0.47
C GLN A 128 16.00 19.73 0.61
N LEU A 129 16.54 19.29 1.75
CA LEU A 129 16.55 17.89 2.13
C LEU A 129 15.17 17.53 2.64
N PHE A 130 14.55 16.48 2.10
CA PHE A 130 13.29 15.93 2.60
C PHE A 130 13.60 14.63 3.32
N VAL A 131 13.33 14.52 4.62
CA VAL A 131 13.59 13.30 5.39
C VAL A 131 12.26 12.63 5.73
N GLU A 132 12.11 11.35 5.36
CA GLU A 132 10.84 10.62 5.47
C GLU A 132 11.00 9.24 6.14
N ASP A 133 10.13 8.94 7.11
CA ASP A 133 9.96 7.62 7.73
C ASP A 133 8.47 7.30 7.90
N GLY A 134 7.92 6.56 6.93
CA GLY A 134 6.49 6.26 6.88
C GLY A 134 5.65 7.53 6.75
N PRO A 135 4.71 7.81 7.68
CA PRO A 135 3.86 9.01 7.61
C PRO A 135 4.54 10.29 8.13
N VAL A 136 5.76 10.18 8.68
CA VAL A 136 6.48 11.30 9.27
C VAL A 136 7.46 11.84 8.23
N TYR A 137 7.33 13.11 7.89
CA TYR A 137 8.22 13.77 6.95
C TYR A 137 8.48 15.21 7.36
N GLU A 138 9.67 15.71 7.05
CA GLU A 138 10.03 17.12 7.21
C GLU A 138 11.05 17.55 6.17
N ASN A 139 11.30 18.86 6.06
CA ASN A 139 12.34 19.38 5.20
C ASN A 139 13.22 20.43 5.87
N GLN A 140 14.50 20.44 5.49
CA GLN A 140 15.48 21.43 5.94
C GLN A 140 16.40 21.85 4.79
N PRO A 141 16.78 23.13 4.69
CA PRO A 141 17.76 23.55 3.70
C PRO A 141 19.13 22.95 3.99
N ILE A 142 19.82 22.44 2.98
CA ILE A 142 21.21 22.00 3.08
C ILE A 142 22.10 23.25 3.03
N ILE A 143 22.84 23.51 4.11
CA ILE A 143 23.76 24.65 4.20
C ILE A 143 25.24 24.21 4.08
N GLY A 144 25.51 22.92 4.09
CA GLY A 144 26.86 22.38 3.93
C GLY A 144 26.86 20.89 3.60
N ILE A 145 27.86 20.45 2.84
CA ILE A 145 28.06 19.05 2.48
C ILE A 145 29.53 18.70 2.74
N ALA A 146 29.77 17.68 3.56
CA ALA A 146 31.10 17.20 3.88
C ALA A 146 31.13 15.67 3.80
N GLY A 147 31.69 15.13 2.71
CA GLY A 147 31.59 13.71 2.41
C GLY A 147 30.12 13.27 2.36
N ASN A 148 29.76 12.29 3.17
CA ASN A 148 28.42 11.72 3.30
C ASN A 148 27.60 12.36 4.44
N THR A 149 27.97 13.57 4.88
CA THR A 149 27.27 14.29 5.93
C THR A 149 26.70 15.58 5.36
N LEU A 150 25.39 15.77 5.55
CA LEU A 150 24.66 16.98 5.18
C LEU A 150 24.47 17.84 6.43
N THR A 151 24.77 19.14 6.32
CA THR A 151 24.52 20.13 7.36
C THR A 151 23.25 20.88 7.01
N LEU A 152 22.31 20.95 7.95
CA LEU A 152 20.97 21.51 7.80
C LEU A 152 20.92 22.93 8.38
N GLY A 153 20.14 23.81 7.77
CA GLY A 153 19.95 25.19 8.24
C GLY A 153 19.09 25.31 9.50
N GLY A 154 18.36 24.24 9.85
CA GLY A 154 17.60 24.09 11.08
C GLY A 154 17.71 22.66 11.62
N GLY A 155 17.39 22.48 12.90
CA GLY A 155 17.35 21.15 13.51
C GLY A 155 16.10 20.38 13.11
N LEU A 156 16.19 19.06 13.04
CA LEU A 156 15.03 18.20 12.80
C LEU A 156 13.96 18.38 13.88
N ASN A 157 12.70 18.32 13.48
CA ASN A 157 11.55 18.45 14.38
C ASN A 157 11.24 17.14 15.12
N THR A 158 11.73 16.00 14.61
CA THR A 158 11.50 14.67 15.18
C THR A 158 12.66 13.72 14.92
N TRP A 159 12.54 12.48 15.40
CA TRP A 159 13.49 11.40 15.17
C TRP A 159 13.20 10.67 13.85
N TYR A 160 14.26 10.18 13.21
CA TYR A 160 14.23 9.34 12.01
C TYR A 160 15.18 8.17 12.15
N ALA A 161 14.73 6.96 11.79
CA ALA A 161 15.55 5.77 11.88
C ALA A 161 16.67 5.73 10.83
N ARG A 162 17.70 4.91 11.08
CA ARG A 162 18.63 4.53 10.01
C ARG A 162 17.83 3.87 8.88
N GLY A 163 18.06 4.29 7.64
CA GLY A 163 17.34 3.78 6.47
C GLY A 163 16.13 4.64 6.06
N SER A 164 15.76 5.67 6.84
CA SER A 164 14.80 6.67 6.39
C SER A 164 15.27 7.33 5.09
N ILE A 165 14.32 7.63 4.21
CA ILE A 165 14.59 8.15 2.86
C ILE A 165 14.95 9.63 2.98
N VAL A 166 15.96 10.07 2.21
CA VAL A 166 16.41 11.47 2.16
C VAL A 166 16.65 11.98 0.74
#